data_AF-A0ABD3TCH8-F1
#
_entry.id   AF-A0ABD3TCH8-F1
#
_cell.length_a   1.000
_cell.length_b   1.000
_cell.length_c   1.000
_cell.angle_alpha   90.00
_cell.angle_beta   90.00
_cell.angle_gamma   90.00
#
_symmetry.space_group_name_H-M   'P 1'
#
loop_
_entity.id
_entity.type
_entity.pdbx_description
1 polymer ?
#
loop_
_entity_poly.entity_id
_entity_poly.type
_entity_poly.pdbx_seq_one_letter_code
_entity_poly.pdbx_strand_id
1 'polypeptide(L)'
;MECNKIPEVILNSGHRMPLIAMGTVGDPLPPPEQLISIYIDAIAIGYRHFDTASIYDTEEPLGKAVAKALELGLINNRDELFITSKLWCTDAHHDLVLPALKETLRKLDLSYVDLYLIHWPIRVTKGSKYLESLNENILPFDINATWKGMEECCELGLAKSIGVSNFSCVKLKKILDQATIPPAVNQVELNISWQQEKLLEFCRANGVHISAWSPLGSHGSYWGSHKVLENPVLQNIASAKEKSVAQVFIYIYPFDAHKFVLEFVFKFLMYSSDWFKMDI
;
A
#
# COMPACT_ATOMS: atom_id res chain seq x y z
N MET A 1 -24.33 -2.17 -16.50
CA MET A 1 -24.03 -1.45 -15.25
C MET A 1 -22.72 -0.76 -15.49
N GLU A 2 -22.70 0.57 -15.53
CA GLU A 2 -21.43 1.30 -15.52
C GLU A 2 -20.75 0.97 -14.19
N CYS A 3 -19.57 0.37 -14.30
CA CYS A 3 -18.70 0.05 -13.19
C CYS A 3 -18.21 1.40 -12.66
N ASN A 4 -18.79 1.91 -11.57
CA ASN A 4 -18.40 3.21 -11.01
C ASN A 4 -16.88 3.23 -10.77
N LYS A 5 -16.19 4.15 -11.44
CA LYS A 5 -14.73 4.24 -11.39
C LYS A 5 -14.29 4.58 -9.96
N ILE A 6 -13.29 3.85 -9.43
CA ILE A 6 -12.71 4.14 -8.11
C ILE A 6 -12.20 5.60 -8.13
N PRO A 7 -12.58 6.45 -7.15
CA PRO A 7 -12.04 7.81 -7.08
C PRO A 7 -10.51 7.82 -6.97
N GLU A 8 -9.90 8.90 -7.43
CA GLU A 8 -8.44 9.06 -7.48
C GLU A 8 -8.02 10.33 -6.72
N VAL A 9 -6.83 10.32 -6.13
CA VAL A 9 -6.14 11.52 -5.61
C VAL A 9 -4.98 11.89 -6.53
N ILE A 10 -4.66 13.18 -6.64
CA ILE A 10 -3.44 13.64 -7.31
C ILE A 10 -2.35 13.80 -6.25
N LEU A 11 -1.28 13.01 -6.37
CA LEU A 11 -0.12 13.10 -5.49
C LEU A 11 0.68 14.38 -5.76
N ASN A 12 1.55 14.78 -4.83
CA ASN A 12 2.46 15.91 -5.05
C ASN A 12 3.46 15.70 -6.20
N SER A 13 3.63 14.45 -6.66
CA SER A 13 4.35 14.07 -7.87
C SER A 13 3.58 14.33 -9.17
N GLY A 14 2.30 14.70 -9.09
CA GLY A 14 1.39 14.91 -10.23
C GLY A 14 0.71 13.64 -10.75
N HIS A 15 1.08 12.46 -10.25
CA HIS A 15 0.47 11.19 -10.62
C HIS A 15 -0.86 10.97 -9.90
N ARG A 16 -1.82 10.33 -10.58
CA ARG A 16 -3.11 9.92 -9.99
C ARG A 16 -2.96 8.58 -9.29
N MET A 17 -3.51 8.47 -8.08
CA MET A 17 -3.51 7.24 -7.28
C MET A 17 -4.96 6.88 -6.89
N PRO A 18 -5.46 5.67 -7.20
CA PRO A 18 -6.79 5.24 -6.77
C PRO A 18 -6.90 5.17 -5.24
N LEU A 19 -8.04 5.63 -4.71
CA LEU A 19 -8.29 5.70 -3.26
C LEU A 19 -8.49 4.35 -2.58
N ILE A 20 -8.65 3.28 -3.36
CA ILE A 20 -8.81 1.93 -2.83
C ILE A 20 -7.75 1.04 -3.47
N ALA A 21 -6.92 0.45 -2.62
CA ALA A 21 -5.90 -0.49 -3.00
C ALA A 21 -6.23 -1.90 -2.50
N MET A 22 -5.88 -2.90 -3.30
CA MET A 22 -5.81 -4.29 -2.86
C MET A 22 -4.46 -4.53 -2.20
N GLY A 23 -4.45 -4.70 -0.88
CA GLY A 23 -3.28 -5.15 -0.13
C GLY A 23 -3.01 -6.64 -0.36
N THR A 24 -1.76 -6.98 -0.65
CA THR A 24 -1.36 -8.36 -1.00
C THR A 24 -0.67 -9.12 0.13
N VAL A 25 -0.42 -8.48 1.28
CA VAL A 25 0.13 -9.18 2.46
C VAL A 25 -0.85 -10.25 2.94
N GLY A 26 -0.35 -11.40 3.38
CA GLY A 26 -1.19 -12.45 3.95
C GLY A 26 -0.39 -13.41 4.82
N ASP A 27 -1.06 -13.99 5.81
CA ASP A 27 -0.52 -15.07 6.62
C ASP A 27 -1.64 -16.06 7.03
N PRO A 28 -1.57 -17.34 6.62
CA PRO A 28 -0.67 -17.85 5.59
C PRO A 28 -1.01 -17.26 4.21
N LEU A 29 -0.02 -17.21 3.31
CA LEU A 29 -0.29 -16.89 1.90
C LEU A 29 -0.92 -18.09 1.18
N PRO A 30 -1.94 -17.86 0.33
CA PRO A 30 -2.38 -18.85 -0.63
C PRO A 30 -1.24 -19.32 -1.56
N PRO A 31 -1.34 -20.52 -2.15
CA PRO A 31 -0.40 -20.95 -3.19
C PRO A 31 -0.34 -19.95 -4.36
N PRO A 32 0.82 -19.84 -5.06
CA PRO A 32 1.01 -18.85 -6.13
C PRO A 32 -0.10 -18.83 -7.21
N GLU A 33 -0.57 -20.00 -7.67
CA GLU A 33 -1.63 -20.09 -8.68
C GLU A 33 -2.96 -19.49 -8.19
N GLN A 34 -3.26 -19.66 -6.91
CA GLN A 34 -4.45 -19.08 -6.31
C GLN A 34 -4.30 -17.56 -6.19
N LEU A 35 -3.12 -17.06 -5.81
CA LEU A 35 -2.83 -15.62 -5.78
C LEU A 35 -3.00 -14.98 -7.17
N ILE A 36 -2.53 -15.64 -8.23
CA ILE A 36 -2.70 -15.15 -9.61
C ILE A 36 -4.19 -15.01 -9.95
N SER A 37 -5.00 -16.06 -9.69
CA SER A 37 -6.46 -16.02 -9.93
C SER A 37 -7.12 -14.88 -9.15
N ILE A 38 -6.75 -14.72 -7.89
CA ILE A 38 -7.26 -13.68 -7.00
C ILE A 38 -7.02 -12.28 -7.58
N TYR A 39 -5.81 -12.01 -8.07
CA TYR A 39 -5.47 -10.71 -8.63
C TYR A 39 -6.15 -10.47 -9.98
N ILE A 40 -6.28 -11.50 -10.82
CA ILE A 40 -7.05 -11.42 -12.07
C ILE A 40 -8.50 -11.07 -11.77
N ASP A 41 -9.12 -11.75 -10.80
CA ASP A 41 -10.49 -11.48 -10.38
C ASP A 41 -10.62 -10.04 -9.87
N ALA A 42 -9.68 -9.57 -9.03
CA ALA A 42 -9.67 -8.19 -8.56
C ALA A 42 -9.60 -7.17 -9.71
N ILE A 43 -8.76 -7.39 -10.72
CA ILE A 43 -8.69 -6.53 -11.92
C ILE A 43 -10.00 -6.57 -12.70
N ALA A 44 -10.59 -7.77 -12.89
CA ALA A 44 -11.86 -7.95 -13.58
C ALA A 44 -13.00 -7.22 -12.87
N ILE A 45 -12.98 -7.22 -11.54
CA ILE A 45 -13.86 -6.44 -10.69
C ILE A 45 -13.26 -5.05 -10.43
N GLY A 46 -12.71 -4.38 -11.44
CA GLY A 46 -12.44 -2.93 -11.39
C GLY A 46 -11.35 -2.43 -10.41
N TYR A 47 -10.65 -3.26 -9.64
CA TYR A 47 -9.48 -2.78 -8.90
C TYR A 47 -8.42 -2.31 -9.88
N ARG A 48 -7.83 -1.16 -9.56
CA ARG A 48 -6.74 -0.56 -10.32
C ARG A 48 -5.54 -0.21 -9.47
N HIS A 49 -5.56 -0.45 -8.16
CA HIS A 49 -4.42 -0.22 -7.27
C HIS A 49 -4.09 -1.48 -6.48
N PHE A 50 -2.84 -1.94 -6.56
CA PHE A 50 -2.31 -3.08 -5.82
C PHE A 50 -1.14 -2.64 -4.93
N ASP A 51 -1.21 -2.97 -3.65
CA ASP A 51 -0.17 -2.73 -2.66
C ASP A 51 0.55 -4.04 -2.32
N THR A 52 1.78 -4.17 -2.82
CA THR A 52 2.69 -5.30 -2.54
C THR A 52 3.97 -4.82 -1.87
N ALA A 53 4.90 -5.73 -1.60
CA ALA A 53 6.23 -5.42 -1.08
C ALA A 53 7.18 -6.58 -1.40
N SER A 54 8.47 -6.30 -1.47
CA SER A 54 9.50 -7.32 -1.73
C SER A 54 9.53 -8.44 -0.69
N ILE A 55 9.09 -8.16 0.53
CA ILE A 55 9.02 -9.13 1.64
C ILE A 55 7.73 -9.98 1.64
N TYR A 56 6.70 -9.60 0.88
CA TYR A 56 5.42 -10.30 0.91
C TYR A 56 5.39 -11.56 0.04
N ASP A 57 6.44 -11.84 -0.75
CA ASP A 57 6.46 -12.96 -1.70
C ASP A 57 5.25 -12.96 -2.67
N THR A 58 4.65 -11.79 -2.94
CA THR A 58 3.47 -11.62 -3.79
C THR A 58 3.72 -10.86 -5.09
N GLU A 59 4.93 -10.31 -5.28
CA GLU A 59 5.31 -9.57 -6.49
C GLU A 59 5.25 -10.43 -7.76
N GLU A 60 5.79 -11.65 -7.72
CA GLU A 60 5.78 -12.52 -8.91
C GLU A 60 4.37 -13.00 -9.30
N PRO A 61 3.52 -13.49 -8.37
CA PRO A 61 2.12 -13.77 -8.68
C PRO A 61 1.36 -12.54 -9.21
N LEU A 62 1.61 -11.34 -8.67
CA LEU A 62 0.99 -10.11 -9.15
C LEU A 62 1.43 -9.79 -10.58
N GLY A 63 2.72 -9.88 -10.89
CA GLY A 63 3.24 -9.69 -12.25
C GLY A 63 2.57 -10.61 -13.29
N LYS A 64 2.47 -11.90 -12.97
CA LYS A 64 1.77 -12.89 -13.81
C LYS A 64 0.30 -12.54 -14.00
N ALA A 65 -0.39 -12.07 -12.96
CA ALA A 65 -1.78 -11.64 -13.05
C ALA A 65 -1.96 -10.40 -13.94
N VAL A 66 -1.05 -9.43 -13.87
CA VAL A 66 -1.06 -8.24 -14.75
C VAL A 66 -0.88 -8.65 -16.21
N ALA A 67 0.10 -9.51 -16.52
CA ALA A 67 0.30 -10.02 -17.87
C ALA A 67 -0.94 -10.76 -18.38
N LYS A 68 -1.56 -11.60 -17.53
CA LYS A 68 -2.77 -12.33 -17.90
C LYS A 68 -3.98 -11.40 -18.09
N ALA A 69 -4.11 -10.36 -17.27
CA ALA A 69 -5.17 -9.37 -17.40
C ALA A 69 -5.09 -8.58 -18.72
N LEU A 70 -3.88 -8.27 -19.19
CA LEU A 70 -3.64 -7.70 -20.52
C LEU A 70 -4.04 -8.67 -21.63
N GLU A 71 -3.62 -9.94 -21.54
CA GLU A 71 -3.97 -10.99 -22.51
C GLU A 71 -5.48 -11.20 -22.61
N LEU A 72 -6.18 -11.17 -21.47
CA LEU A 72 -7.63 -11.34 -21.36
C LEU A 72 -8.42 -10.07 -21.71
N GLY A 73 -7.76 -8.93 -21.93
CA GLY A 73 -8.41 -7.64 -22.21
C GLY A 73 -9.19 -7.06 -21.01
N LEU A 74 -8.81 -7.43 -19.77
CA LEU A 74 -9.39 -6.84 -18.54
C LEU A 74 -8.88 -5.41 -18.30
N ILE A 75 -7.72 -5.10 -18.85
CA ILE A 75 -7.10 -3.78 -18.96
C ILE A 75 -6.50 -3.67 -20.37
N ASN A 76 -6.51 -2.48 -20.96
CA ASN A 76 -5.97 -2.27 -22.31
C ASN A 76 -4.46 -2.04 -22.30
N ASN A 77 -3.94 -1.52 -21.19
CA ASN A 77 -2.54 -1.17 -21.03
C ASN A 77 -2.11 -1.32 -19.57
N ARG A 78 -0.79 -1.29 -19.32
CA ARG A 78 -0.23 -1.34 -17.97
C ARG A 78 -0.52 -0.07 -17.17
N ASP A 79 -0.65 1.09 -17.82
CA ASP A 79 -0.86 2.39 -17.15
C ASP A 79 -2.25 2.56 -16.51
N GLU A 80 -3.19 1.67 -16.83
CA GLU A 80 -4.47 1.54 -16.11
C GLU A 80 -4.27 1.07 -14.65
N LEU A 81 -3.15 0.41 -14.33
CA LEU A 81 -2.86 -0.06 -12.98
C LEU A 81 -1.90 0.87 -12.25
N PHE A 82 -2.12 0.99 -10.94
CA PHE A 82 -1.25 1.64 -9.97
C PHE A 82 -0.65 0.55 -9.07
N ILE A 83 0.65 0.27 -9.21
CA ILE A 83 1.34 -0.76 -8.42
C ILE A 83 2.29 -0.10 -7.44
N THR A 84 2.05 -0.36 -6.16
CA THR A 84 2.91 0.03 -5.05
C THR A 84 3.77 -1.16 -4.63
N SER A 85 5.10 -0.97 -4.53
CA SER A 85 5.99 -1.91 -3.84
C SER A 85 6.88 -1.17 -2.83
N LYS A 86 7.64 -1.92 -2.03
CA LYS A 86 8.36 -1.38 -0.87
C LYS A 86 9.77 -1.95 -0.75
N LEU A 87 10.73 -1.08 -0.47
CA LEU A 87 12.10 -1.38 -0.10
C LEU A 87 12.14 -2.00 1.30
N TRP A 88 12.60 -3.24 1.42
CA TRP A 88 12.71 -3.92 2.70
C TRP A 88 13.91 -3.43 3.52
N CYS A 89 13.85 -3.65 4.83
CA CYS A 89 14.84 -3.20 5.81
C CYS A 89 16.26 -3.72 5.54
N THR A 90 16.40 -4.85 4.85
CA THR A 90 17.71 -5.44 4.46
C THR A 90 18.45 -4.59 3.43
N ASP A 91 17.70 -3.78 2.69
CA ASP A 91 18.18 -3.01 1.55
C ASP A 91 18.04 -1.49 1.80
N ALA A 92 17.70 -1.09 3.03
CA ALA A 92 17.60 0.29 3.51
C ALA A 92 18.99 0.95 3.67
N HIS A 93 19.70 1.06 2.55
CA HIS A 93 21.01 1.69 2.39
C HIS A 93 21.12 2.22 0.96
N HIS A 94 21.69 3.42 0.77
CA HIS A 94 21.84 4.10 -0.53
C HIS A 94 22.13 3.14 -1.70
N ASP A 95 23.26 2.42 -1.65
CA ASP A 95 23.73 1.57 -2.76
C ASP A 95 22.88 0.31 -3.01
N LEU A 96 21.95 -0.01 -2.11
CA LEU A 96 21.09 -1.19 -2.20
C LEU A 96 19.68 -0.85 -2.71
N VAL A 97 19.27 0.43 -2.68
CA VAL A 97 17.93 0.84 -3.09
C VAL A 97 17.65 0.50 -4.56
N LEU A 98 18.53 0.95 -5.46
CA LEU A 98 18.36 0.71 -6.90
C LEU A 98 18.41 -0.79 -7.27
N PRO A 99 19.37 -1.59 -6.78
CA PRO A 99 19.34 -3.04 -6.97
C PRO A 99 18.06 -3.71 -6.45
N ALA A 100 17.55 -3.30 -5.29
CA ALA A 100 16.33 -3.85 -4.71
C ALA A 100 15.10 -3.53 -5.57
N LEU A 101 14.97 -2.29 -6.06
CA LEU A 101 13.88 -1.93 -6.97
C LEU A 101 13.98 -2.71 -8.29
N LYS A 102 15.18 -2.88 -8.85
CA LYS A 102 15.37 -3.69 -10.06
C LYS A 102 14.92 -5.14 -9.87
N GLU A 103 15.17 -5.72 -8.69
CA GLU A 103 14.70 -7.06 -8.37
C GLU A 103 13.17 -7.12 -8.23
N THR A 104 12.55 -6.15 -7.56
CA THR A 104 11.09 -5.97 -7.52
C THR A 104 10.50 -5.91 -8.93
N LEU A 105 11.08 -5.09 -9.82
CA LEU A 105 10.64 -4.94 -11.21
C LEU A 105 10.80 -6.24 -12.01
N ARG A 106 11.90 -6.96 -11.79
CA ARG A 106 12.13 -8.28 -12.41
C ARG A 106 11.09 -9.30 -11.97
N LYS A 107 10.74 -9.34 -10.68
CA LYS A 107 9.69 -10.24 -10.15
C LYS A 107 8.31 -9.89 -10.70
N LEU A 108 7.98 -8.60 -10.72
CA LEU A 108 6.72 -8.10 -11.28
C LEU A 108 6.63 -8.22 -12.81
N ASP A 109 7.77 -8.43 -13.49
CA ASP A 109 7.89 -8.33 -14.95
C ASP A 109 7.40 -6.97 -15.50
N LEU A 110 7.83 -5.88 -14.84
CA LEU A 110 7.43 -4.52 -15.17
C LEU A 110 8.64 -3.62 -15.41
N SER A 111 8.45 -2.58 -16.22
CA SER A 111 9.48 -1.54 -16.43
C SER A 111 9.48 -0.47 -15.34
N TYR A 112 8.39 -0.31 -14.59
CA TYR A 112 8.28 0.64 -13.48
C TYR A 112 7.22 0.20 -12.45
N VAL A 113 7.33 0.76 -11.24
CA VAL A 113 6.25 0.81 -10.24
C VAL A 113 5.70 2.23 -10.15
N ASP A 114 4.42 2.36 -9.84
CA ASP A 114 3.75 3.66 -9.73
C ASP A 114 4.15 4.37 -8.43
N LEU A 115 4.38 3.59 -7.37
CA LEU A 115 4.86 4.06 -6.08
C LEU A 115 5.88 3.09 -5.48
N TYR A 116 7.03 3.63 -5.04
CA TYR A 116 8.02 2.85 -4.29
C TYR A 116 8.23 3.45 -2.89
N LEU A 117 8.06 2.63 -1.85
CA LEU A 117 8.10 3.09 -0.46
C LEU A 117 9.31 2.54 0.30
N ILE A 118 9.93 3.34 1.16
CA ILE A 118 10.75 2.79 2.26
C ILE A 118 9.81 2.10 3.24
N HIS A 119 9.87 0.77 3.38
CA HIS A 119 8.84 0.01 4.11
C HIS A 119 8.84 0.30 5.62
N TRP A 120 10.02 0.43 6.23
CA TRP A 120 10.18 0.80 7.63
C TRP A 120 11.42 1.68 7.80
N PRO A 121 11.42 2.61 8.78
CA PRO A 121 12.58 3.45 9.07
C PRO A 121 13.66 2.71 9.89
N ILE A 122 14.06 1.52 9.46
CA ILE A 122 15.02 0.63 10.13
C ILE A 122 15.85 -0.07 9.05
N ARG A 123 17.15 -0.26 9.33
CA ARG A 123 18.04 -1.09 8.53
C ARG A 123 18.46 -2.32 9.32
N VAL A 124 18.52 -3.47 8.65
CA VAL A 124 18.80 -4.76 9.29
C VAL A 124 19.77 -5.59 8.44
N THR A 125 20.43 -6.58 9.05
CA THR A 125 21.32 -7.51 8.36
C THR A 125 20.57 -8.39 7.35
N LYS A 126 21.26 -8.79 6.28
CA LYS A 126 20.71 -9.71 5.26
C LYS A 126 20.22 -11.00 5.91
N GLY A 127 19.10 -11.54 5.41
CA GLY A 127 18.48 -12.76 5.93
C GLY A 127 17.43 -12.51 7.03
N SER A 128 17.32 -11.28 7.55
CA SER A 128 16.28 -10.91 8.50
C SER A 128 14.92 -10.79 7.79
N LYS A 129 14.06 -11.80 7.96
CA LYS A 129 12.70 -11.83 7.42
C LYS A 129 11.65 -11.20 8.32
N TYR A 130 11.86 -11.19 9.64
CA TYR A 130 10.89 -10.70 10.61
C TYR A 130 11.44 -9.57 11.47
N LEU A 131 10.62 -8.57 11.77
CA LEU A 131 10.98 -7.47 12.66
C LEU A 131 11.17 -7.92 14.13
N GLU A 132 10.73 -9.13 14.47
CA GLU A 132 10.81 -9.69 15.81
C GLU A 132 12.19 -10.33 16.11
N SER A 133 12.98 -10.65 15.08
CA SER A 133 14.35 -11.18 15.22
C SER A 133 15.44 -10.09 15.21
N LEU A 134 15.07 -8.83 15.48
CA LEU A 134 15.89 -7.66 15.15
C LEU A 134 16.91 -7.22 16.20
N ASN A 135 16.77 -7.59 17.46
CA ASN A 135 17.59 -6.99 18.51
C ASN A 135 19.11 -7.20 18.32
N GLU A 136 19.52 -8.25 17.60
CA GLU A 136 20.94 -8.52 17.26
C GLU A 136 21.32 -8.15 15.81
N ASN A 137 20.36 -7.71 15.01
CA ASN A 137 20.49 -7.57 13.55
C ASN A 137 20.26 -6.14 13.04
N ILE A 138 20.02 -5.16 13.93
CA ILE A 138 19.84 -3.76 13.53
C ILE A 138 21.19 -3.13 13.14
N LEU A 139 21.21 -2.50 11.98
CA LEU A 139 22.34 -1.74 11.47
C LEU A 139 22.06 -0.23 11.56
N PRO A 140 23.10 0.63 11.55
CA PRO A 140 22.91 2.07 11.41
C PRO A 140 22.08 2.40 10.18
N PHE A 141 20.96 3.08 10.39
CA PHE A 141 20.05 3.53 9.34
C PHE A 141 20.24 5.02 9.07
N ASP A 142 20.78 5.33 7.89
CA ASP A 142 20.86 6.69 7.38
C ASP A 142 19.61 6.97 6.53
N ILE A 143 18.66 7.71 7.12
CA ILE A 143 17.40 8.10 6.47
C ILE A 143 17.66 8.87 5.18
N ASN A 144 18.60 9.81 5.20
CA ASN A 144 18.78 10.76 4.10
C ASN A 144 19.56 10.09 2.96
N ALA A 145 20.57 9.29 3.27
CA ALA A 145 21.28 8.50 2.26
C ALA A 145 20.36 7.47 1.61
N THR A 146 19.49 6.80 2.37
CA THR A 146 18.51 5.87 1.79
C THR A 146 17.51 6.61 0.92
N TRP A 147 17.03 7.79 1.36
CA TRP A 147 16.13 8.62 0.56
C TRP A 147 16.78 9.07 -0.77
N LYS A 148 18.06 9.44 -0.78
CA LYS A 148 18.78 9.77 -2.02
C LYS A 148 18.77 8.62 -3.03
N GLY A 149 18.89 7.36 -2.58
CA GLY A 149 18.73 6.19 -3.44
C GLY A 149 17.31 6.03 -3.99
N MET A 150 16.28 6.45 -3.23
CA MET A 150 14.89 6.48 -3.71
C MET A 150 14.72 7.56 -4.80
N GLU A 151 15.32 8.74 -4.60
CA GLU A 151 15.31 9.83 -5.59
C GLU A 151 15.96 9.38 -6.91
N GLU A 152 17.11 8.70 -6.86
CA GLU A 152 17.75 8.12 -8.05
C GLU A 152 16.82 7.15 -8.79
N CYS A 153 16.10 6.29 -8.06
CA CYS A 153 15.12 5.38 -8.66
C CYS A 153 13.99 6.13 -9.38
N CYS A 154 13.56 7.27 -8.84
CA CYS A 154 12.55 8.13 -9.44
C CYS A 154 13.07 8.85 -10.68
N GLU A 155 14.29 9.39 -10.63
CA GLU A 155 14.94 10.08 -11.74
C GLU A 155 15.21 9.14 -12.92
N LEU A 156 15.54 7.88 -12.66
CA LEU A 156 15.67 6.83 -13.67
C LEU A 156 14.32 6.36 -14.25
N GLY A 157 13.19 6.86 -13.72
CA GLY A 157 11.84 6.54 -14.18
C GLY A 157 11.34 5.14 -13.79
N LEU A 158 12.09 4.42 -12.94
CA LEU A 158 11.79 3.09 -12.44
C LEU A 158 10.70 3.10 -11.35
N ALA A 159 10.58 4.22 -10.63
CA ALA A 159 9.45 4.55 -9.77
C ALA A 159 8.84 5.88 -10.24
N LYS A 160 7.52 5.94 -10.45
CA LYS A 160 6.85 7.20 -10.85
C LYS A 160 6.67 8.17 -9.69
N SER A 161 6.41 7.62 -8.52
CA SER A 161 6.39 8.34 -7.25
C SER A 161 7.20 7.56 -6.21
N ILE A 162 7.76 8.28 -5.25
CA ILE A 162 8.46 7.70 -4.11
C ILE A 162 7.87 8.18 -2.80
N GLY A 163 7.91 7.34 -1.78
CA GLY A 163 7.34 7.63 -0.48
C GLY A 163 7.95 6.81 0.64
N VAL A 164 7.30 6.84 1.79
CA VAL A 164 7.72 6.11 2.97
C VAL A 164 6.54 5.34 3.58
N SER A 165 6.84 4.40 4.46
CA SER A 165 5.86 3.68 5.25
C SER A 165 6.35 3.57 6.70
N ASN A 166 5.44 3.75 7.65
CA ASN A 166 5.69 3.72 9.10
C ASN A 166 6.63 4.83 9.63
N PHE A 167 6.63 6.00 8.98
CA PHE A 167 7.39 7.16 9.44
C PHE A 167 6.55 8.06 10.36
N SER A 168 7.09 8.37 11.53
CA SER A 168 6.54 9.41 12.42
C SER A 168 6.87 10.81 11.89
N CYS A 169 6.20 11.86 12.41
CA CYS A 169 6.45 13.25 12.00
C CYS A 169 7.93 13.64 12.10
N VAL A 170 8.61 13.21 13.18
CA VAL A 170 10.04 13.51 13.40
C VAL A 170 10.92 12.88 12.31
N LYS A 171 10.64 11.63 11.92
CA LYS A 171 11.42 10.95 10.89
C LYS A 171 11.11 11.49 9.49
N LEU A 172 9.83 11.72 9.20
CA LEU A 172 9.39 12.28 7.92
C LEU A 172 9.97 13.69 7.73
N LYS A 173 10.02 14.52 8.78
CA LYS A 173 10.64 15.84 8.75
C LYS A 173 12.11 15.80 8.33
N LYS A 174 12.88 14.81 8.79
CA LYS A 174 14.31 14.67 8.40
C LYS A 174 14.48 14.54 6.89
N ILE A 175 13.57 13.82 6.23
CA ILE A 175 13.55 13.70 4.76
C ILE A 175 13.13 15.03 4.14
N LEU A 176 11.99 15.59 4.56
CA LEU A 176 11.44 16.82 3.98
C LEU A 176 12.40 18.00 4.04
N ASP A 177 13.25 18.08 5.06
CA ASP A 177 14.25 19.15 5.21
C ASP A 177 15.40 19.08 4.18
N GLN A 178 15.60 17.95 3.50
CA GLN A 178 16.74 17.70 2.61
C GLN A 178 16.39 17.09 1.25
N ALA A 179 15.14 16.67 1.06
CA ALA A 179 14.67 16.03 -0.15
C ALA A 179 14.69 16.98 -1.34
N THR A 180 15.21 16.52 -2.47
CA THR A 180 15.01 17.13 -3.78
C THR A 180 13.62 16.78 -4.31
N ILE A 181 13.22 15.50 -4.15
CA ILE A 181 11.89 14.98 -4.49
C ILE A 181 11.21 14.64 -3.16
N PRO A 182 10.20 15.39 -2.72
CA PRO A 182 9.53 15.13 -1.44
C PRO A 182 8.76 13.80 -1.49
N PRO A 183 8.58 13.11 -0.35
CA PRO A 183 7.72 11.92 -0.28
C PRO A 183 6.31 12.24 -0.77
N ALA A 184 5.80 11.46 -1.72
CA ALA A 184 4.43 11.58 -2.21
C ALA A 184 3.42 10.98 -1.22
N VAL A 185 3.82 9.90 -0.55
CA VAL A 185 2.98 9.11 0.35
C VAL A 185 3.73 8.76 1.63
N ASN A 186 3.03 8.79 2.76
CA ASN A 186 3.41 8.08 3.98
C ASN A 186 2.32 7.04 4.31
N GLN A 187 2.64 5.76 4.12
CA GLN A 187 1.72 4.66 4.37
C GLN A 187 1.84 4.23 5.85
N VAL A 188 0.74 4.22 6.62
CA VAL A 188 0.78 3.95 8.07
C VAL A 188 -0.43 3.15 8.54
N GLU A 189 -0.30 2.51 9.71
CA GLU A 189 -1.45 1.84 10.32
C GLU A 189 -2.49 2.90 10.64
N LEU A 190 -3.70 2.78 10.11
CA LEU A 190 -4.71 3.78 10.41
C LEU A 190 -6.09 3.15 10.39
N ASN A 191 -6.74 3.20 11.54
CA ASN A 191 -8.06 2.63 11.75
C ASN A 191 -8.81 3.44 12.82
N ILE A 192 -10.05 3.05 13.13
CA ILE A 192 -10.89 3.84 14.06
C ILE A 192 -10.32 3.89 15.49
N SER A 193 -9.53 2.87 15.86
CA SER A 193 -8.86 2.76 17.15
C SER A 193 -7.47 3.41 17.14
N TRP A 194 -6.94 3.75 15.96
CA TRP A 194 -5.61 4.32 15.77
C TRP A 194 -5.61 5.36 14.64
N GLN A 195 -6.04 6.59 14.97
CA GLN A 195 -6.35 7.62 13.98
C GLN A 195 -5.15 8.52 13.62
N GLN A 196 -4.11 8.56 14.48
CA GLN A 196 -2.87 9.31 14.25
C GLN A 196 -3.03 10.79 13.85
N GLU A 197 -3.97 11.54 14.44
CA GLU A 197 -4.34 12.92 14.06
C GLU A 197 -3.14 13.85 13.82
N LYS A 198 -2.17 13.87 14.73
CA LYS A 198 -0.96 14.71 14.59
C LYS A 198 -0.14 14.39 13.34
N LEU A 199 -0.07 13.12 12.95
CA LEU A 199 0.62 12.69 11.73
C LEU A 199 -0.17 13.09 10.49
N LEU A 200 -1.51 12.96 10.55
CA LEU A 200 -2.39 13.37 9.47
C LEU A 200 -2.27 14.86 9.16
N GLU A 201 -2.31 15.70 10.19
CA GLU A 201 -2.14 17.14 10.05
C GLU A 201 -0.75 17.50 9.51
N PHE A 202 0.29 16.86 10.05
CA PHE A 202 1.66 17.06 9.58
C PHE A 202 1.83 16.70 8.11
N CYS A 203 1.34 15.54 7.68
CA CYS A 203 1.45 15.11 6.28
C CYS A 203 0.66 16.04 5.35
N ARG A 204 -0.56 16.43 5.73
CA ARG A 204 -1.38 17.39 4.98
C ARG A 204 -0.68 18.74 4.80
N ALA A 205 -0.11 19.29 5.88
CA ALA A 205 0.59 20.57 5.84
C ALA A 205 1.84 20.55 4.93
N ASN A 206 2.41 19.37 4.67
CA ASN A 206 3.58 19.18 3.81
C ASN A 206 3.23 18.58 2.44
N GLY A 207 1.95 18.47 2.08
CA GLY A 207 1.52 17.90 0.80
C GLY A 207 1.87 16.41 0.63
N VAL A 208 2.07 15.69 1.74
CA VAL A 208 2.32 14.23 1.75
C VAL A 208 0.98 13.53 1.93
N HIS A 209 0.63 12.63 1.02
CA HIS A 209 -0.61 11.86 1.12
C HIS A 209 -0.48 10.73 2.14
N ILE A 210 -1.56 10.37 2.82
CA ILE A 210 -1.58 9.24 3.74
C ILE A 210 -2.29 8.05 3.06
N SER A 211 -1.61 6.90 3.07
CA SER A 211 -2.24 5.61 2.76
C SER A 211 -2.37 4.79 4.04
N ALA A 212 -3.52 4.18 4.24
CA ALA A 212 -3.88 3.49 5.47
C ALA A 212 -3.77 1.98 5.28
N TRP A 213 -2.78 1.36 5.94
CA TRP A 213 -2.73 -0.09 6.09
C TRP A 213 -3.48 -0.52 7.36
N SER A 214 -3.98 -1.76 7.38
CA SER A 214 -4.88 -2.29 8.44
C SER A 214 -6.11 -1.42 8.75
N PRO A 215 -6.87 -0.90 7.77
CA PRO A 215 -8.07 -0.10 8.05
C PRO A 215 -9.10 -0.84 8.90
N LEU A 216 -9.15 -2.17 8.77
CA LEU A 216 -10.03 -3.06 9.54
C LEU A 216 -9.32 -3.78 10.69
N GLY A 217 -8.20 -3.23 11.16
CA GLY A 217 -7.40 -3.77 12.26
C GLY A 217 -6.69 -5.10 11.95
N SER A 218 -6.46 -5.42 10.66
CA SER A 218 -5.82 -6.67 10.23
C SER A 218 -6.44 -7.94 10.83
N HIS A 219 -7.77 -7.96 10.95
CA HIS A 219 -8.52 -9.10 11.48
C HIS A 219 -8.06 -10.44 10.85
N GLY A 220 -7.67 -11.40 11.70
CA GLY A 220 -7.24 -12.73 11.27
C GLY A 220 -5.77 -12.83 10.85
N SER A 221 -4.96 -11.79 11.06
CA SER A 221 -3.49 -11.83 10.99
C SER A 221 -2.88 -11.84 12.40
N TYR A 222 -1.66 -12.37 12.55
CA TYR A 222 -1.01 -12.46 13.87
C TYR A 222 -0.71 -11.09 14.52
N TRP A 223 -0.56 -10.04 13.71
CA TRP A 223 -0.36 -8.66 14.16
C TRP A 223 -1.66 -7.86 14.33
N GLY A 224 -2.80 -8.45 14.02
CA GLY A 224 -4.09 -7.78 13.98
C GLY A 224 -4.89 -7.86 15.28
N SER A 225 -6.06 -7.22 15.27
CA SER A 225 -7.03 -7.26 16.35
C SER A 225 -8.45 -7.33 15.82
N HIS A 226 -9.30 -8.15 16.46
CA HIS A 226 -10.72 -8.22 16.13
C HIS A 226 -11.51 -6.98 16.58
N LYS A 227 -10.94 -6.16 17.48
CA LYS A 227 -11.59 -5.03 18.14
C LYS A 227 -12.16 -3.98 17.18
N VAL A 228 -11.59 -3.82 15.99
CA VAL A 228 -12.11 -2.88 14.99
C VAL A 228 -13.43 -3.39 14.39
N LEU A 229 -13.48 -4.67 13.97
CA LEU A 229 -14.70 -5.25 13.40
C LEU A 229 -15.78 -5.56 14.45
N GLU A 230 -15.37 -5.83 15.69
CA GLU A 230 -16.26 -6.11 16.82
C GLU A 230 -16.72 -4.84 17.54
N ASN A 231 -16.36 -3.66 17.05
CA ASN A 231 -16.75 -2.41 17.68
C ASN A 231 -18.29 -2.24 17.62
N PRO A 232 -18.99 -2.12 18.77
CA PRO A 232 -20.45 -2.09 18.80
C PRO A 232 -21.03 -0.84 18.13
N VAL A 233 -20.30 0.29 18.13
CA VAL A 233 -20.71 1.50 17.41
C VAL A 233 -20.69 1.24 15.91
N LEU A 234 -19.63 0.61 15.39
CA LEU A 234 -19.56 0.27 13.97
C LEU A 234 -20.60 -0.78 13.57
N GLN A 235 -20.88 -1.77 14.42
CA GLN A 235 -21.93 -2.76 14.17
C GLN A 235 -23.33 -2.12 14.14
N ASN A 236 -23.59 -1.17 15.04
CA ASN A 236 -24.85 -0.43 15.04
C ASN A 236 -25.02 0.43 13.78
N ILE A 237 -23.96 1.11 13.33
CA ILE A 237 -23.99 1.88 12.08
C ILE A 237 -24.17 0.94 10.88
N ALA A 238 -23.47 -0.19 10.83
CA ALA A 238 -23.59 -1.21 9.81
C ALA A 238 -25.02 -1.73 9.68
N SER A 239 -25.63 -2.07 10.81
CA SER A 239 -27.02 -2.51 10.87
C SER A 239 -27.98 -1.43 10.40
N ALA A 240 -27.81 -0.18 10.86
CA ALA A 240 -28.64 0.95 10.46
C ALA A 240 -28.49 1.35 8.99
N LYS A 241 -27.39 0.97 8.33
CA LYS A 241 -27.10 1.25 6.92
C LYS A 241 -27.31 0.05 5.99
N GLU A 242 -27.66 -1.12 6.54
CA GLU A 242 -27.75 -2.38 5.80
C GLU A 242 -26.45 -2.69 5.02
N LYS A 243 -25.30 -2.41 5.66
CA LYS A 243 -23.96 -2.62 5.13
C LYS A 243 -23.13 -3.45 6.09
N SER A 244 -22.05 -4.06 5.61
CA SER A 244 -21.07 -4.71 6.49
C SER A 244 -20.23 -3.66 7.25
N VAL A 245 -19.63 -4.03 8.38
CA VAL A 245 -18.70 -3.14 9.11
C VAL A 245 -17.52 -2.70 8.22
N ALA A 246 -17.07 -3.57 7.32
CA ALA A 246 -16.03 -3.24 6.35
C ALA A 246 -16.48 -2.14 5.36
N GLN A 247 -17.70 -2.25 4.82
CA GLN A 247 -18.30 -1.23 3.97
C GLN A 247 -18.53 0.08 4.74
N VAL A 248 -19.00 0.00 5.99
CA VAL A 248 -19.15 1.18 6.85
C VAL A 248 -17.82 1.88 7.07
N PHE A 249 -16.73 1.16 7.26
CA PHE A 249 -15.40 1.77 7.36
C PHE A 249 -15.05 2.52 6.07
N ILE A 250 -15.32 1.91 4.91
CA ILE A 250 -15.18 2.55 3.60
C ILE A 250 -16.10 3.77 3.47
N TYR A 251 -17.25 3.88 4.16
CA TYR A 251 -18.12 5.06 4.07
C TYR A 251 -17.82 6.16 5.10
N ILE A 252 -17.48 5.79 6.33
CA ILE A 252 -17.24 6.74 7.43
C ILE A 252 -15.93 7.49 7.21
N TYR A 253 -14.88 6.79 6.78
CA TYR A 253 -13.57 7.41 6.62
C TYR A 253 -13.48 8.44 5.46
N PRO A 254 -14.22 8.28 4.34
CA PRO A 254 -14.31 9.30 3.29
C PRO A 254 -15.45 10.30 3.47
N PHE A 255 -16.02 10.54 4.67
CA PHE A 255 -16.76 11.81 4.86
C PHE A 255 -15.88 13.06 4.69
N ASP A 256 -14.59 12.83 4.44
CA ASP A 256 -13.61 13.80 3.98
C ASP A 256 -12.86 13.22 2.75
N ALA A 257 -13.63 12.76 1.75
CA ALA A 257 -13.27 11.90 0.60
C ALA A 257 -12.03 12.26 -0.25
N HIS A 258 -11.28 13.30 0.10
CA HIS A 258 -10.01 13.66 -0.52
C HIS A 258 -8.77 13.30 0.32
N LYS A 259 -8.94 12.66 1.49
CA LYS A 259 -7.87 12.64 2.51
C LYS A 259 -6.99 11.38 2.56
N PHE A 260 -7.47 10.19 2.15
CA PHE A 260 -6.74 8.92 2.39
C PHE A 260 -6.94 7.89 1.29
N VAL A 261 -5.90 7.06 1.06
CA VAL A 261 -6.05 5.78 0.34
C VAL A 261 -6.20 4.66 1.36
N LEU A 262 -7.15 3.74 1.12
CA LEU A 262 -7.41 2.60 2.00
C LEU A 262 -6.90 1.31 1.36
N GLU A 263 -6.09 0.55 2.10
CA GLU A 263 -5.56 -0.75 1.67
C GLU A 263 -6.31 -1.90 2.33
N PHE A 264 -7.02 -2.68 1.53
CA PHE A 264 -7.75 -3.87 2.01
C PHE A 264 -7.00 -5.14 1.65
N VAL A 265 -6.66 -5.94 2.66
CA VAL A 265 -6.03 -7.24 2.47
C VAL A 265 -7.01 -8.24 1.82
N PHE A 266 -6.48 -9.10 0.94
CA PHE A 266 -7.25 -10.11 0.19
C PHE A 266 -8.29 -10.90 1.00
N LYS A 267 -8.07 -11.24 2.29
CA LYS A 267 -9.07 -11.94 3.11
C LYS A 267 -10.45 -11.27 3.12
N PHE A 268 -10.51 -9.95 2.89
CA PHE A 268 -11.77 -9.20 2.81
C PHE A 268 -12.46 -9.25 1.45
N LEU A 269 -11.77 -9.62 0.36
CA LEU A 269 -12.35 -9.76 -0.98
C LEU A 269 -13.37 -10.90 -1.05
N MET A 270 -13.19 -11.98 -0.27
CA MET A 270 -14.22 -13.02 -0.13
C MET A 270 -15.52 -12.50 0.51
N TYR A 271 -15.47 -11.36 1.21
CA TYR A 271 -16.63 -10.73 1.84
C TYR A 271 -17.12 -9.47 1.10
N SER A 272 -16.45 -9.05 0.02
CA SER A 272 -16.68 -7.74 -0.61
C SER A 272 -17.03 -7.79 -2.10
N SER A 273 -17.45 -8.94 -2.64
CA SER A 273 -18.01 -9.02 -4.01
C SER A 273 -19.22 -8.10 -4.23
N ASP A 274 -19.77 -7.52 -3.15
CA ASP A 274 -20.80 -6.51 -3.17
C ASP A 274 -20.30 -5.08 -3.46
N TRP A 275 -18.99 -4.84 -3.65
CA TRP A 275 -18.46 -3.50 -4.00
C TRP A 275 -19.08 -2.94 -5.29
N PHE A 276 -19.33 -3.79 -6.30
CA PHE A 276 -20.01 -3.40 -7.56
C PHE A 276 -21.53 -3.32 -7.47
N LYS A 277 -22.10 -3.71 -6.34
CA LYS A 277 -23.54 -3.52 -6.05
C LYS A 277 -23.78 -2.28 -5.20
N MET A 278 -22.74 -1.50 -4.91
CA MET A 278 -22.85 -0.25 -4.16
C MET A 278 -23.11 0.87 -5.16
N ASP A 279 -24.36 1.36 -5.21
CA ASP A 279 -24.66 2.65 -5.80
C ASP A 279 -23.81 3.70 -5.07
N ILE A 280 -22.88 4.33 -5.80
CA ILE A 280 -22.06 5.47 -5.36
C ILE A 280 -22.77 6.75 -5.79
#